data_AF-A0A8H8RHP8-F1
#
_entry.id   AF-A0A8H8RHP8-F1
#
_cell.length_a   1.000
_cell.length_b   1.000
_cell.length_c   1.000
_cell.angle_alpha   90.00
_cell.angle_beta   90.00
_cell.angle_gamma   90.00
#
_symmetry.space_group_name_H-M   'P 1'
#
loop_
_entity.id
_entity.type
_entity.pdbx_description
1 polymer ?
#
loop_
_entity_poly.entity_id
_entity_poly.type
_entity_poly.pdbx_seq_one_letter_code
_entity_poly.pdbx_strand_id
1 'polypeptide(L)'
;MPSTATKTLQTLTLPGAKIALAAAEAKAKAMNLDMNIAIVDASTHLLAFSRMENAKITSIGIAMDKAFTAAGHRVGTHTYKEAVWPGGPAYGLGNTNGGRFTTFGGGLPIFE
;
A
#
# COMPACT_ATOMS: atom_id res chain seq x y z
N MET A 1 -21.15 14.16 27.06
CA MET A 1 -21.32 13.53 25.74
C MET A 1 -21.12 12.04 25.93
N PRO A 2 -22.05 11.14 25.58
CA PRO A 2 -21.75 9.72 25.64
C PRO A 2 -20.64 9.45 24.63
N SER A 3 -19.43 9.21 25.10
CA SER A 3 -18.34 8.73 24.25
C SER A 3 -18.76 7.32 23.81
N THR A 4 -19.16 7.17 22.56
CA THR A 4 -19.30 5.85 21.97
C THR A 4 -17.92 5.19 22.03
N ALA A 5 -17.80 4.11 22.79
CA ALA A 5 -16.57 3.34 22.94
C ALA A 5 -16.11 2.70 21.61
N THR A 6 -16.96 2.74 20.58
CA THR A 6 -16.74 2.18 19.26
C THR A 6 -17.11 3.17 18.16
N LYS A 7 -16.53 2.98 16.97
CA LYS A 7 -16.86 3.73 15.76
C LYS A 7 -17.03 2.78 14.58
N THR A 8 -17.86 3.15 13.63
CA THR A 8 -17.98 2.47 12.34
C THR A 8 -16.81 2.88 11.43
N LEU A 9 -16.27 1.92 10.69
CA LEU A 9 -15.21 2.14 9.70
C LEU A 9 -15.70 1.65 8.33
N GLN A 10 -15.63 2.53 7.32
CA GLN A 10 -15.79 2.12 5.93
C GLN A 10 -14.53 1.36 5.49
N THR A 11 -14.71 0.22 4.83
CA THR A 11 -13.59 -0.63 4.40
C THR A 11 -13.83 -1.19 3.01
N LEU A 12 -12.75 -1.37 2.26
CA LEU A 12 -12.79 -1.90 0.91
C LEU A 12 -13.32 -3.34 0.92
N THR A 13 -14.23 -3.65 0.01
CA THR A 13 -14.75 -5.01 -0.15
C THR A 13 -13.83 -5.84 -1.04
N LEU A 14 -13.85 -7.18 -0.90
CA LEU A 14 -13.10 -8.06 -1.80
C LEU A 14 -13.45 -7.86 -3.30
N PRO A 15 -14.74 -7.70 -3.70
CA PRO A 15 -15.07 -7.35 -5.08
C PRO A 15 -14.43 -6.04 -5.55
N GLY A 16 -14.47 -4.99 -4.74
CA GLY A 16 -13.79 -3.72 -5.05
C GLY A 16 -12.28 -3.88 -5.19
N ALA A 17 -11.66 -4.65 -4.28
CA ALA A 17 -10.24 -4.96 -4.35
C ALA A 17 -9.86 -5.70 -5.64
N LYS A 18 -10.70 -6.64 -6.11
CA LYS A 18 -10.48 -7.35 -7.38
C LYS A 18 -10.59 -6.43 -8.60
N ILE A 19 -11.48 -5.43 -8.57
CA ILE A 19 -11.57 -4.41 -9.64
C ILE A 19 -10.28 -3.59 -9.69
N ALA A 20 -9.79 -3.10 -8.56
CA ALA A 20 -8.54 -2.34 -8.48
C ALA A 20 -7.33 -3.19 -8.94
N LEU A 21 -7.28 -4.46 -8.52
CA LEU A 21 -6.24 -5.42 -8.92
C LEU A 21 -6.23 -5.61 -10.44
N ALA A 22 -7.40 -5.90 -11.04
CA ALA A 22 -7.52 -6.11 -12.48
C ALA A 22 -7.14 -4.87 -13.30
N ALA A 23 -7.53 -3.68 -12.84
CA ALA A 23 -7.15 -2.42 -13.49
C ALA A 23 -5.63 -2.19 -13.45
N ALA A 24 -4.99 -2.48 -12.30
CA ALA A 24 -3.55 -2.37 -12.15
C ALA A 24 -2.80 -3.39 -13.04
N GLU A 25 -3.26 -4.63 -13.13
CA GLU A 25 -2.71 -5.63 -14.04
C GLU A 25 -2.83 -5.21 -15.50
N ALA A 26 -4.00 -4.73 -15.91
CA ALA A 26 -4.24 -4.26 -17.28
C ALA A 26 -3.28 -3.11 -17.64
N LYS A 27 -3.07 -2.17 -16.71
CA LYS A 27 -2.12 -1.08 -16.92
C LYS A 27 -0.68 -1.57 -16.98
N ALA A 28 -0.28 -2.51 -16.13
CA ALA A 28 1.06 -3.11 -16.14
C ALA A 28 1.33 -3.82 -17.49
N LYS A 29 0.37 -4.62 -17.98
CA LYS A 29 0.43 -5.25 -19.31
C LYS A 29 0.57 -4.23 -20.43
N ALA A 30 -0.21 -3.15 -20.40
CA ALA A 30 -0.12 -2.08 -21.40
C ALA A 30 1.23 -1.34 -21.39
N MET A 31 1.99 -1.42 -20.29
CA MET A 31 3.33 -0.86 -20.16
C MET A 31 4.44 -1.87 -20.45
N ASN A 32 4.10 -3.12 -20.83
CA ASN A 32 5.04 -4.24 -20.95
C ASN A 32 5.84 -4.48 -19.65
N LEU A 33 5.18 -4.38 -18.50
CA LEU A 33 5.78 -4.63 -17.19
C LEU A 33 5.01 -5.73 -16.46
N ASP A 34 5.75 -6.60 -15.78
CA ASP A 34 5.19 -7.56 -14.82
C ASP A 34 5.39 -7.06 -13.39
N MET A 35 4.29 -6.93 -12.64
CA MET A 35 4.24 -6.30 -11.33
C MET A 35 3.73 -7.25 -10.25
N ASN A 36 4.16 -6.97 -9.00
CA ASN A 36 3.47 -7.45 -7.80
C ASN A 36 2.49 -6.37 -7.38
N ILE A 37 1.22 -6.73 -7.21
CA ILE A 37 0.13 -5.81 -6.91
C ILE A 37 -0.56 -6.31 -5.65
N ALA A 38 -0.58 -5.49 -4.61
CA ALA A 38 -1.20 -5.80 -3.33
C ALA A 38 -2.30 -4.77 -3.04
N ILE A 39 -3.47 -5.27 -2.63
CA ILE A 39 -4.61 -4.46 -2.20
C ILE A 39 -4.94 -4.85 -0.76
N VAL A 40 -5.03 -3.85 0.12
CA VAL A 40 -5.34 -4.02 1.54
C VAL A 40 -6.65 -3.30 1.91
N ASP A 41 -7.24 -3.70 3.03
CA ASP A 41 -8.42 -3.06 3.61
C ASP A 41 -8.06 -1.83 4.47
N ALA A 42 -9.06 -1.18 5.06
CA ALA A 42 -8.85 -0.01 5.92
C ALA A 42 -8.12 -0.34 7.24
N SER A 43 -8.04 -1.62 7.61
CA SER A 43 -7.27 -2.14 8.73
C SER A 43 -5.86 -2.59 8.30
N THR A 44 -5.46 -2.30 7.06
CA THR A 44 -4.15 -2.60 6.46
C THR A 44 -3.86 -4.10 6.27
N HIS A 45 -4.91 -4.92 6.24
CA HIS A 45 -4.81 -6.36 5.99
C HIS A 45 -5.06 -6.70 4.52
N LEU A 46 -4.33 -7.70 4.02
CA LEU A 46 -4.37 -8.10 2.62
C LEU A 46 -5.76 -8.63 2.23
N LEU A 47 -6.33 -8.04 1.18
CA LEU A 47 -7.57 -8.52 0.55
C LEU A 47 -7.30 -9.29 -0.73
N ALA A 48 -6.38 -8.77 -1.55
CA ALA A 48 -6.06 -9.36 -2.84
C ALA A 48 -4.59 -9.11 -3.18
N PHE A 49 -3.98 -10.10 -3.83
CA PHE A 49 -2.60 -10.03 -4.29
C PHE A 49 -2.47 -10.71 -5.64
N SER A 50 -1.71 -10.11 -6.54
CA SER A 50 -1.32 -10.70 -7.81
C SER A 50 0.18 -10.52 -8.03
N ARG A 51 0.84 -11.62 -8.38
CA ARG A 51 2.21 -11.62 -8.90
C ARG A 51 2.12 -12.03 -10.36
N MET A 52 2.39 -11.08 -11.26
CA MET A 52 2.50 -11.36 -12.68
C MET A 52 3.72 -12.25 -12.96
N GLU A 53 3.71 -12.98 -14.08
CA GLU A 53 4.62 -14.09 -14.37
C GLU A 53 6.10 -13.76 -14.08
N ASN A 54 6.62 -12.68 -14.69
CA ASN A 54 8.02 -12.28 -14.55
C ASN A 54 8.26 -11.18 -13.50
N ALA A 55 7.28 -10.93 -12.62
CA ALA A 55 7.43 -9.90 -11.60
C ALA A 55 8.52 -10.29 -10.60
N LYS A 56 9.34 -9.31 -10.19
CA LYS A 56 10.46 -9.52 -9.27
C LYS A 56 9.99 -10.14 -7.96
N ILE A 57 10.52 -11.32 -7.60
CA ILE A 57 10.14 -12.06 -6.38
C ILE A 57 10.41 -11.22 -5.12
N THR A 58 11.51 -10.47 -5.10
CA THR A 58 11.85 -9.55 -4.00
C THR A 58 10.86 -8.41 -3.81
N SER A 59 9.98 -8.16 -4.78
CA SER A 59 8.95 -7.12 -4.70
C SER A 59 7.61 -7.60 -4.13
N ILE A 60 7.46 -8.88 -3.78
CA ILE A 60 6.24 -9.41 -3.12
C ILE A 60 6.00 -8.66 -1.80
N GLY A 61 6.97 -8.71 -0.88
CA GLY A 61 6.89 -8.01 0.40
C GLY A 61 6.76 -6.50 0.22
N ILE A 62 7.55 -5.93 -0.69
CA ILE A 62 7.55 -4.50 -1.00
C ILE A 62 6.16 -4.01 -1.44
N ALA A 63 5.45 -4.77 -2.29
CA ALA A 63 4.11 -4.38 -2.72
C ALA A 63 3.11 -4.38 -1.55
N MET A 64 3.15 -5.41 -0.71
CA MET A 64 2.30 -5.50 0.48
C MET A 64 2.59 -4.39 1.50
N ASP A 65 3.87 -4.05 1.70
CA ASP A 65 4.30 -3.02 2.64
C ASP A 65 4.02 -1.60 2.13
N LYS A 66 4.07 -1.38 0.81
CA LYS A 66 3.59 -0.14 0.20
C LYS A 66 2.08 0.04 0.39
N ALA A 67 1.30 -1.01 0.18
CA ALA A 67 -0.14 -0.97 0.40
C ALA A 67 -0.49 -0.73 1.88
N PHE A 68 0.19 -1.44 2.80
CA PHE A 68 0.10 -1.23 4.25
C PHE A 68 0.37 0.23 4.63
N THR A 69 1.49 0.79 4.15
CA THR A 69 1.89 2.16 4.49
C THR A 69 0.89 3.17 3.95
N ALA A 70 0.49 3.03 2.69
CA ALA A 70 -0.42 3.97 2.05
C ALA A 70 -1.82 3.96 2.67
N ALA A 71 -2.35 2.77 3.00
CA ALA A 71 -3.64 2.63 3.68
C ALA A 71 -3.59 3.17 5.12
N GLY A 72 -2.54 2.79 5.88
CA GLY A 72 -2.40 3.18 7.29
C GLY A 72 -2.20 4.69 7.48
N HIS A 73 -1.41 5.34 6.63
CA HIS A 73 -1.17 6.78 6.71
C HIS A 73 -2.12 7.62 5.85
N ARG A 74 -2.91 6.99 4.98
CA ARG A 74 -3.85 7.67 4.08
C ARG A 74 -3.18 8.69 3.16
N VAL A 75 -1.97 8.37 2.71
CA VAL A 75 -1.15 9.18 1.79
C VAL A 75 -0.28 8.26 0.94
N GLY A 76 0.04 8.67 -0.29
CA GLY A 76 0.90 7.89 -1.16
C GLY A 76 2.33 7.77 -0.63
N THR A 77 2.96 6.60 -0.75
CA THR A 77 4.30 6.36 -0.19
C THR A 77 5.41 7.23 -0.80
N HIS A 78 5.14 7.86 -1.94
CA HIS A 78 6.09 8.77 -2.60
C HIS A 78 6.34 10.06 -1.83
N THR A 79 5.40 10.49 -0.96
CA THR A 79 5.50 11.76 -0.23
C THR A 79 6.59 11.75 0.84
N TYR A 80 6.97 10.57 1.34
CA TYR A 80 7.99 10.43 2.39
C TYR A 80 9.42 10.60 1.89
N LYS A 81 9.65 10.55 0.57
CA LYS A 81 10.98 10.43 -0.02
C LYS A 81 11.96 11.49 0.48
N GLU A 82 11.53 12.74 0.62
CA GLU A 82 12.40 13.85 1.03
C GLU A 82 12.68 13.85 2.54
N ALA A 83 11.69 13.47 3.35
CA ALA A 83 11.78 13.56 4.80
C ALA A 83 12.69 12.50 5.46
N VAL A 84 12.96 11.40 4.75
CA VAL A 84 13.56 10.18 5.33
C VAL A 84 15.06 10.04 5.06
N TRP A 85 15.66 10.97 4.32
CA TRP A 85 17.11 10.99 4.09
C TRP A 85 17.88 11.26 5.39
N PRO A 86 19.15 10.83 5.52
CA PRO A 86 20.00 11.20 6.65
C PRO A 86 19.99 12.71 6.88
N GLY A 87 19.69 13.13 8.11
CA GLY A 87 19.52 14.55 8.48
C GLY A 87 18.12 15.13 8.23
N GLY A 88 17.22 14.38 7.59
CA GLY A 88 15.82 14.74 7.40
C GLY A 88 14.97 14.52 8.67
N PRO A 89 13.81 15.19 8.78
CA PRO A 89 12.97 15.17 9.99
C PRO A 89 12.36 13.80 10.31
N ALA A 90 12.32 12.88 9.34
CA ALA A 90 11.78 11.53 9.49
C ALA A 90 12.84 10.45 9.19
N TYR A 91 14.13 10.77 9.36
CA TYR A 91 15.19 9.78 9.20
C TYR A 91 14.94 8.56 10.11
N GLY A 92 15.03 7.35 9.54
CA GLY A 92 14.75 6.10 10.26
C GLY A 92 13.29 5.66 10.30
N LEU A 93 12.35 6.43 9.72
CA LEU A 93 10.92 6.07 9.66
C LEU A 93 10.68 4.67 9.06
N GLY A 94 11.48 4.28 8.07
CA GLY A 94 11.39 2.95 7.45
C GLY A 94 11.64 1.79 8.40
N ASN A 95 12.32 2.02 9.53
CA ASN A 95 12.60 0.98 10.54
C ASN A 95 11.43 0.76 11.52
N THR A 96 10.41 1.63 11.47
CA THR A 96 9.20 1.47 12.30
C THR A 96 8.34 0.31 11.79
N ASN A 97 7.35 -0.12 12.59
CA ASN A 97 6.40 -1.17 12.19
C ASN A 97 7.08 -2.48 11.78
N GLY A 98 8.22 -2.82 12.41
CA GLY A 98 9.00 -4.00 12.06
C GLY A 98 9.64 -3.94 10.67
N GLY A 99 9.92 -2.74 10.15
CA GLY A 99 10.52 -2.54 8.83
C GLY A 99 9.51 -2.44 7.67
N ARG A 100 8.21 -2.46 7.96
CA ARG A 100 7.15 -2.47 6.94
C ARG A 100 6.83 -1.08 6.38
N PHE A 101 7.28 -0.01 7.04
CA PHE A 101 6.97 1.34 6.60
C PHE A 101 7.76 1.67 5.33
N THR A 102 7.07 1.76 4.19
CA THR A 102 7.72 2.04 2.91
C THR A 102 7.72 3.53 2.60
N THR A 103 8.91 4.08 2.37
CA THR A 103 9.15 5.52 2.22
C THR A 103 9.43 5.95 0.76
N PHE A 104 9.26 5.04 -0.20
CA PHE A 104 9.44 5.30 -1.62
C PHE A 104 8.21 4.93 -2.44
N GLY A 105 8.07 5.56 -3.60
CA GLY A 105 6.83 5.56 -4.39
C GLY A 105 6.33 4.19 -4.83
N GLY A 106 5.01 4.06 -4.89
CA GLY A 106 4.28 2.92 -5.49
C GLY A 106 3.01 2.54 -4.73
N GLY A 107 2.88 2.86 -3.44
CA GLY A 107 1.63 2.70 -2.70
C GLY A 107 0.77 3.96 -2.78
N LEU A 108 -0.54 3.77 -2.98
CA LEU A 108 -1.54 4.84 -2.96
C LEU A 108 -2.74 4.41 -2.10
N PRO A 109 -3.31 5.32 -1.29
CA PRO A 109 -4.55 5.05 -0.60
C PRO A 109 -5.70 4.98 -1.60
N ILE A 110 -6.63 4.06 -1.35
CA ILE A 110 -7.93 4.04 -2.03
C ILE A 110 -8.89 4.80 -1.11
N PHE A 111 -9.42 5.90 -1.63
CA PHE A 111 -10.54 6.60 -1.01
C PHE A 111 -11.83 6.15 -1.68
N GLU A 112 -12.96 6.53 -1.08
CA GLU A 112 -14.33 6.25 -1.55
C GLU A 112 -14.47 6.21 -3.08
#